data_AF-A0A3D0DH02-F1
#
_entry.id   AF-A0A3D0DH02-F1
#
_cell.length_a   1.000
_cell.length_b   1.000
_cell.length_c   1.000
_cell.angle_alpha   90.00
_cell.angle_beta   90.00
_cell.angle_gamma   90.00
#
_symmetry.space_group_name_H-M   'P 1'
#
loop_
_entity.id
_entity.type
_entity.pdbx_description
1 polymer ?
#
loop_
_entity_poly.entity_id
_entity_poly.type
_entity_poly.pdbx_seq_one_letter_code
_entity_poly.pdbx_strand_id
1 'polypeptide(L)'
;MRFTYSQWDEEFYQHLKQLSDLMAIFNYLLVRTNGDVEETLRLMEKLQRQGLIDPNFDLDEFKKQLEESNLVKDTKAGLKLTSKGEQSIRQDAFELIFKKMKSSGNGQHLLPYEGGSSDEWLPEKRSYKFGDNFQSIDYSSSLLNSIARNNNLNFELNEKDLEVFESERTSSCATV
;
A
#
# COMPACT_ATOMS: atom_id res chain seq x y z
N MET A 1 -19.65 -14.91 -1.85
CA MET A 1 -19.75 -13.99 -0.69
C MET A 1 -21.20 -13.84 -0.31
N ARG A 2 -21.53 -14.01 0.98
CA ARG A 2 -22.89 -13.86 1.49
C ARG A 2 -22.95 -12.51 2.19
N PHE A 3 -23.51 -11.50 1.54
CA PHE A 3 -23.63 -10.17 2.12
C PHE A 3 -24.79 -10.16 3.10
N THR A 4 -24.49 -9.89 4.36
CA THR A 4 -25.48 -9.64 5.41
C THR A 4 -25.66 -8.12 5.52
N TYR A 5 -26.84 -7.63 5.18
CA TYR A 5 -27.19 -6.23 5.33
C TYR A 5 -27.77 -6.02 6.73
N SER A 6 -27.09 -5.25 7.57
CA SER A 6 -27.61 -4.71 8.82
C SER A 6 -28.06 -3.26 8.63
N GLN A 7 -28.85 -2.74 9.56
CA GLN A 7 -29.13 -1.30 9.63
C GLN A 7 -27.83 -0.54 9.89
N TRP A 8 -27.73 0.69 9.37
CA TRP A 8 -26.62 1.59 9.66
C TRP A 8 -26.65 1.99 11.13
N ASP A 9 -25.54 1.77 11.82
CA ASP A 9 -25.33 2.17 13.21
C ASP A 9 -24.15 3.13 13.25
N GLU A 10 -24.46 4.41 13.41
CA GLU A 10 -23.47 5.50 13.45
C GLU A 10 -22.56 5.37 14.68
N GLU A 11 -23.10 4.99 15.83
CA GLU A 11 -22.32 4.84 17.06
C GLU A 11 -21.30 3.71 16.91
N PHE A 12 -21.72 2.58 16.34
CA PHE A 12 -20.82 1.47 16.07
C PHE A 12 -19.71 1.84 15.08
N TYR A 13 -20.04 2.59 14.02
CA TYR A 13 -19.04 3.07 13.05
C TYR A 13 -18.00 3.99 13.70
N GLN A 14 -18.44 4.93 14.55
CA GLN A 14 -17.53 5.82 15.27
C GLN A 14 -16.62 5.03 16.22
N HIS A 15 -17.15 4.05 16.95
CA HIS A 15 -16.33 3.15 17.78
C HIS A 15 -15.29 2.38 16.97
N LEU A 16 -15.65 1.85 15.80
CA LEU A 16 -14.70 1.15 14.93
C LEU A 16 -13.57 2.06 14.44
N LYS A 17 -13.90 3.29 14.05
CA LYS A 17 -12.91 4.28 13.60
C LYS A 17 -11.96 4.66 14.74
N GLN A 18 -12.51 4.93 15.92
CA GLN A 18 -11.75 5.21 17.14
C GLN A 18 -10.78 4.09 17.50
N LEU A 19 -11.24 2.83 17.44
CA LEU A 19 -10.41 1.66 17.69
C LEU A 19 -9.28 1.56 16.67
N SER A 20 -9.57 1.81 15.39
CA SER A 20 -8.55 1.80 14.33
C SER A 20 -7.45 2.85 14.55
N ASP A 21 -7.83 4.04 15.03
CA ASP A 21 -6.89 5.13 15.34
C ASP A 21 -6.01 4.77 16.55
N LEU A 22 -6.59 4.24 17.63
CA LEU A 22 -5.85 3.78 18.81
C LEU A 22 -4.90 2.62 18.47
N MET A 23 -5.36 1.67 17.66
CA MET A 23 -4.54 0.54 17.22
C MET A 23 -3.34 1.00 16.40
N ALA A 24 -3.51 1.99 15.53
CA ALA A 24 -2.42 2.56 14.76
C ALA A 24 -1.36 3.23 15.67
N ILE A 25 -1.81 3.96 16.70
CA ILE A 25 -0.92 4.58 17.70
C ILE A 25 -0.19 3.50 18.50
N PHE A 26 -0.92 2.50 18.99
CA PHE A 26 -0.37 1.37 19.74
C PHE A 26 0.71 0.65 18.93
N ASN A 27 0.42 0.24 17.71
CA ASN A 27 1.37 -0.43 16.83
C ASN A 27 2.62 0.42 16.57
N TYR A 28 2.46 1.72 16.34
CA TYR A 28 3.60 2.63 16.14
C TYR A 28 4.51 2.69 17.39
N LEU A 29 3.92 2.82 18.58
CA LEU A 29 4.66 2.87 19.83
C LEU A 29 5.29 1.52 20.16
N LEU A 30 4.61 0.42 19.86
CA LEU A 30 5.07 -0.93 20.13
C LEU A 30 6.32 -1.30 19.32
N VAL A 31 6.40 -0.84 18.08
CA VAL A 31 7.64 -0.96 17.28
C VAL A 31 8.79 -0.18 17.93
N ARG A 32 8.49 0.96 18.56
CA ARG A 32 9.50 1.81 19.21
C ARG A 32 9.98 1.26 20.55
N THR A 33 9.14 0.51 21.25
CA THR A 33 9.44 -0.17 22.53
C THR A 33 9.93 -1.61 22.33
N ASN A 34 10.28 -2.00 21.10
CA ASN A 34 10.75 -3.36 20.76
C ASN A 34 9.77 -4.48 21.18
N GLY A 35 8.47 -4.22 21.11
CA GLY A 35 7.45 -5.22 21.43
C GLY A 35 7.07 -5.31 22.91
N ASP A 36 7.53 -4.41 23.77
CA ASP A 36 7.10 -4.34 25.17
C ASP A 36 5.69 -3.73 25.28
N VAL A 37 4.70 -4.58 25.53
CA VAL A 37 3.29 -4.18 25.60
C VAL A 37 3.02 -3.31 26.82
N GLU A 38 3.63 -3.61 27.97
CA GLU A 38 3.39 -2.86 29.20
C GLU A 38 3.98 -1.46 29.13
N GLU A 39 5.19 -1.33 28.60
CA GLU A 39 5.81 -0.03 28.35
C GLU A 39 5.00 0.79 27.35
N THR A 40 4.48 0.14 26.31
CA THR A 40 3.65 0.78 25.29
C THR A 40 2.36 1.36 25.89
N LEU A 41 1.64 0.60 26.70
CA LEU A 41 0.41 1.07 27.35
C LEU A 41 0.70 2.23 28.32
N ARG A 42 1.80 2.16 29.09
CA ARG A 42 2.24 3.28 29.94
C ARG A 42 2.55 4.55 29.15
N LEU A 43 3.14 4.42 27.97
CA LEU A 43 3.39 5.55 27.08
C LEU A 43 2.09 6.13 26.54
N MET A 44 1.11 5.29 26.17
CA MET A 44 -0.22 5.76 25.76
C MET A 44 -0.92 6.55 26.86
N GLU A 45 -0.91 6.06 28.11
CA GLU A 45 -1.45 6.83 29.25
C GLU A 45 -0.75 8.19 29.40
N LYS A 46 0.57 8.24 29.24
CA LYS A 46 1.33 9.49 29.30
C LYS A 46 0.92 10.45 28.19
N LEU A 47 0.75 9.95 26.97
CA LEU A 47 0.31 10.76 25.82
C LEU A 47 -1.12 11.28 26.00
N GLN A 48 -2.00 10.48 26.60
CA GLN A 48 -3.36 10.92 26.95
C GLN A 48 -3.33 12.04 27.98
N ARG A 49 -2.51 11.91 29.04
CA ARG A 49 -2.32 12.99 30.03
C ARG A 49 -1.74 14.28 29.44
N GLN A 50 -0.99 14.17 28.34
CA GLN A 50 -0.45 15.32 27.61
C GLN A 50 -1.44 15.93 26.60
N GLY A 51 -2.64 15.34 26.44
CA GLY A 51 -3.65 15.79 25.49
C GLY A 51 -3.34 15.44 24.02
N LEU A 52 -2.42 14.50 23.79
CA LEU A 52 -2.08 14.00 22.45
C LEU A 52 -2.97 12.83 22.02
N ILE A 53 -3.56 12.12 22.98
CA ILE A 53 -4.61 11.12 22.80
C ILE A 53 -5.87 11.69 23.44
N ASP A 54 -7.02 11.53 22.80
CA ASP A 54 -8.29 12.05 23.31
C ASP A 54 -8.54 11.50 24.74
N PRO A 55 -8.84 12.36 25.73
CA PRO A 55 -9.18 11.92 27.08
C PRO A 55 -10.40 10.99 27.15
N ASN A 56 -11.26 11.02 26.13
CA ASN A 56 -12.44 10.16 26.05
C ASN A 56 -12.12 8.69 25.74
N PHE A 57 -10.87 8.38 25.37
CA PHE A 57 -10.47 7.00 25.11
C PHE A 57 -10.27 6.22 26.41
N ASP A 58 -10.96 5.09 26.55
CA ASP A 58 -10.73 4.14 27.62
C ASP A 58 -9.60 3.16 27.24
N LEU A 59 -8.42 3.38 27.81
CA LEU A 59 -7.26 2.50 27.60
C LEU A 59 -7.42 1.13 28.27
N ASP A 60 -8.26 1.00 29.30
CA ASP A 60 -8.56 -0.28 29.93
C ASP A 60 -9.46 -1.14 29.03
N GLU A 61 -10.43 -0.51 28.36
CA GLU A 61 -11.24 -1.18 27.35
C GLU A 61 -10.38 -1.61 26.15
N PHE A 62 -9.49 -0.74 25.67
CA PHE A 62 -8.54 -1.08 24.61
C PHE A 62 -7.66 -2.28 24.99
N LYS A 63 -7.16 -2.33 26.23
CA LYS A 63 -6.39 -3.49 26.72
C LYS A 63 -7.22 -4.78 26.67
N LYS A 64 -8.49 -4.76 27.09
CA LYS A 64 -9.37 -5.94 27.01
C LYS A 64 -9.55 -6.40 25.56
N GLN A 65 -9.74 -5.46 24.62
CA GLN A 65 -9.87 -5.79 23.20
C GLN A 65 -8.59 -6.45 22.62
N LEU A 66 -7.40 -6.03 23.07
CA LEU A 66 -6.13 -6.67 22.69
C LEU A 66 -6.04 -8.13 23.20
N GLU A 67 -6.58 -8.40 24.39
CA GLU A 67 -6.66 -9.74 24.96
C GLU A 67 -7.72 -10.59 24.24
N GLU A 68 -8.92 -10.06 24.00
CA GLU A 68 -10.01 -10.73 23.28
C GLU A 68 -9.61 -11.10 21.84
N SER A 69 -8.89 -10.22 21.16
CA SER A 69 -8.35 -10.46 19.82
C SER A 69 -7.18 -11.46 19.78
N ASN A 70 -6.74 -11.94 20.94
CA ASN A 70 -5.58 -12.81 21.15
C ASN A 70 -4.27 -12.24 20.60
N LEU A 71 -4.13 -10.92 20.53
CA LEU A 71 -2.86 -10.28 20.16
C LEU A 71 -1.90 -10.23 21.35
N VAL A 72 -2.48 -10.10 22.54
CA VAL A 72 -1.78 -10.00 23.81
C VAL A 72 -2.33 -11.08 24.75
N LYS A 73 -1.49 -11.59 25.65
CA LYS A 73 -1.85 -12.56 26.67
C LYS A 73 -1.22 -12.20 28.01
N ASP A 74 -2.02 -12.28 29.06
CA ASP A 74 -1.52 -12.18 30.43
C ASP A 74 -0.75 -13.46 30.81
N THR A 75 0.47 -13.29 31.27
CA THR A 75 1.33 -14.37 31.76
C THR A 75 1.76 -14.08 33.18
N LYS A 76 2.25 -15.10 33.90
CA LYS A 76 2.81 -14.89 35.26
C LYS A 76 3.95 -13.86 35.32
N ALA A 77 4.56 -13.54 34.17
CA ALA A 77 5.64 -12.58 34.02
C ALA A 77 5.17 -11.23 33.47
N GLY A 78 3.86 -10.99 33.41
CA GLY A 78 3.26 -9.78 32.84
C GLY A 78 2.61 -9.99 31.48
N LEU A 79 2.16 -8.89 30.91
CA LEU A 79 1.41 -8.83 29.68
C LEU A 79 2.35 -8.97 28.47
N LYS A 80 2.15 -10.00 27.63
CA LYS A 80 3.06 -10.31 26.50
C LYS A 80 2.33 -10.51 25.18
N LEU A 81 3.03 -10.25 24.08
CA LEU A 81 2.54 -10.58 22.75
C LEU A 81 2.38 -12.09 22.57
N THR A 82 1.33 -12.47 21.85
CA THR A 82 1.18 -13.84 21.35
C THR A 82 1.90 -13.99 20.01
N SER A 83 2.10 -15.22 19.53
CA SER A 83 2.66 -15.46 18.19
C SER A 83 1.83 -14.79 17.08
N LYS A 84 0.50 -14.71 17.27
CA LYS A 84 -0.42 -14.01 16.36
C LYS A 84 -0.20 -12.50 16.42
N GLY A 85 -0.06 -11.96 17.64
CA GLY A 85 0.27 -10.55 17.86
C GLY A 85 1.57 -10.17 17.18
N GLU A 86 2.65 -10.92 17.45
CA GLU A 86 3.95 -10.68 16.82
C GLU A 86 3.90 -10.70 15.29
N GLN A 87 3.15 -11.64 14.70
CA GLN A 87 2.99 -11.71 13.25
C GLN A 87 2.27 -10.47 12.70
N SER A 88 1.14 -10.09 13.31
CA SER A 88 0.36 -8.92 12.92
C SER A 88 1.19 -7.64 13.02
N ILE A 89 1.89 -7.46 14.13
CA ILE A 89 2.70 -6.26 14.38
C ILE A 89 3.86 -6.18 13.40
N ARG A 90 4.52 -7.30 13.08
CA ARG A 90 5.56 -7.30 12.05
C ARG A 90 4.99 -6.83 10.72
N GLN A 91 3.83 -7.36 10.31
CA GLN A 91 3.18 -6.94 9.07
C GLN A 91 2.85 -5.44 9.08
N ASP A 92 2.24 -4.94 10.16
CA ASP A 92 1.90 -3.53 10.31
C ASP A 92 3.14 -2.63 10.33
N ALA A 93 4.22 -3.06 10.99
CA ALA A 93 5.50 -2.36 11.00
C ALA A 93 6.13 -2.28 9.61
N PHE A 94 6.08 -3.38 8.85
CA PHE A 94 6.48 -3.41 7.44
C PHE A 94 5.63 -2.42 6.65
N GLU A 95 4.31 -2.45 6.74
CA GLU A 95 3.46 -1.48 6.04
C GLU A 95 3.82 -0.03 6.40
N LEU A 96 4.07 0.28 7.67
CA LEU A 96 4.46 1.63 8.10
C LEU A 96 5.81 2.09 7.52
N ILE A 97 6.81 1.21 7.49
CA ILE A 97 8.14 1.50 6.91
C ILE A 97 8.01 1.72 5.41
N PHE A 98 7.30 0.84 4.71
CA PHE A 98 7.22 0.82 3.26
C PHE A 98 6.21 1.85 2.69
N LYS A 99 5.16 2.22 3.45
CA LYS A 99 4.19 3.26 3.06
C LYS A 99 4.82 4.64 2.88
N LYS A 100 5.92 4.93 3.59
CA LYS A 100 6.65 6.22 3.49
C LYS A 100 7.77 6.19 2.46
N MET A 101 8.12 5.03 1.90
CA MET A 101 9.16 4.97 0.89
C MET A 101 8.62 5.47 -0.45
N LYS A 102 9.24 6.55 -0.96
CA LYS A 102 9.07 6.97 -2.35
C LYS A 102 9.81 5.98 -3.24
N SER A 103 9.23 5.66 -4.40
CA SER A 103 9.88 4.84 -5.42
C SER A 103 11.28 5.38 -5.70
N SER A 104 12.30 4.60 -5.40
CA SER A 104 13.70 4.93 -5.66
C SER A 104 14.42 3.62 -5.98
N GLY A 105 14.63 3.38 -7.27
CA GLY A 105 15.47 2.31 -7.79
C GLY A 105 14.78 0.97 -8.04
N ASN A 106 15.51 0.11 -8.75
CA ASN A 106 15.10 -1.22 -9.17
C ASN A 106 15.08 -2.18 -7.96
N GLY A 107 13.98 -2.17 -7.22
CA GLY A 107 13.64 -3.13 -6.19
C GLY A 107 12.14 -3.43 -6.22
N GLN A 108 11.76 -4.70 -6.21
CA GLN A 108 10.37 -5.14 -6.41
C GLN A 108 9.64 -5.35 -5.08
N HIS A 109 9.28 -4.23 -4.43
CA HIS A 109 8.21 -4.22 -3.42
C HIS A 109 6.89 -3.82 -4.07
N LEU A 110 5.79 -4.48 -3.67
CA LEU A 110 4.45 -4.12 -4.12
C LEU A 110 4.09 -2.73 -3.58
N LEU A 111 4.19 -1.72 -4.44
CA LEU A 111 3.59 -0.42 -4.19
C LEU A 111 2.10 -0.51 -4.57
N PRO A 112 1.19 0.10 -3.80
CA PRO A 112 -0.19 0.31 -4.22
C PRO A 112 -0.21 1.42 -5.28
N TYR A 113 0.31 1.14 -6.47
CA TYR A 113 0.20 2.02 -7.62
C TYR A 113 0.00 1.20 -8.89
N GLU A 114 -1.21 1.24 -9.41
CA GLU A 114 -1.52 0.86 -10.78
C GLU A 114 -0.98 1.95 -11.71
N GLY A 115 0.05 1.67 -12.50
CA GLY A 115 0.44 2.55 -13.60
C GLY A 115 1.92 2.76 -13.88
N GLY A 116 2.82 1.83 -13.52
CA GLY A 116 4.21 1.87 -13.99
C GLY A 116 4.39 0.92 -15.17
N SER A 117 4.57 1.44 -16.38
CA SER A 117 4.99 0.63 -17.53
C SER A 117 6.39 0.06 -17.27
N SER A 118 6.60 -1.18 -17.69
CA SER A 118 7.93 -1.82 -17.74
C SER A 118 8.97 -0.93 -18.44
N ASP A 119 10.18 -0.89 -17.88
CA ASP A 119 11.26 0.04 -18.25
C ASP A 119 12.20 -0.48 -19.35
N GLU A 120 11.94 -1.66 -19.92
CA GLU A 120 12.75 -2.25 -21.00
C GLU A 120 11.93 -2.37 -22.28
N TRP A 121 12.33 -1.58 -23.29
CA TRP A 121 11.81 -1.67 -24.64
C TRP A 121 12.51 -2.81 -25.38
N LEU A 122 11.71 -3.67 -26.01
CA LEU A 122 12.18 -4.62 -26.99
C LEU A 122 12.53 -3.90 -28.29
N PRO A 123 13.44 -4.47 -29.10
CA PRO A 123 13.72 -3.94 -30.44
C PRO A 123 12.55 -4.16 -31.42
N GLU A 124 11.58 -5.01 -31.07
CA GLU A 124 10.40 -5.28 -31.88
C GLU A 124 9.38 -4.15 -31.78
N LYS A 125 8.79 -3.80 -32.93
CA LYS A 125 7.81 -2.73 -33.06
C LYS A 125 6.48 -3.32 -33.52
N ARG A 126 5.40 -2.76 -33.00
CA ARG A 126 4.04 -3.09 -33.45
C ARG A 126 3.23 -1.83 -33.72
N SER A 127 2.15 -1.97 -34.47
CA SER A 127 1.19 -0.87 -34.66
C SER A 127 0.57 -0.46 -33.32
N TYR A 128 0.39 0.84 -33.15
CA TYR A 128 -0.31 1.43 -32.01
C TYR A 128 -1.73 0.91 -31.88
N LYS A 129 -2.17 0.70 -30.63
CA LYS A 129 -3.56 0.42 -30.26
C LYS A 129 -4.00 1.42 -29.21
N PHE A 130 -5.27 1.80 -29.27
CA PHE A 130 -5.87 2.67 -28.27
C PHE A 130 -5.66 2.11 -26.85
N GLY A 131 -5.03 2.92 -25.98
CA GLY A 131 -4.65 2.54 -24.61
C GLY A 131 -3.16 2.31 -24.40
N ASP A 132 -2.35 2.29 -25.48
CA ASP A 132 -0.89 2.25 -25.38
C ASP A 132 -0.32 3.54 -24.78
N ASN A 133 0.78 3.43 -24.05
CA ASN A 133 1.45 4.57 -23.42
C ASN A 133 2.06 5.48 -24.51
N PHE A 134 1.85 6.80 -24.42
CA PHE A 134 2.48 7.75 -25.35
C PHE A 134 4.00 7.68 -25.34
N GLN A 135 4.60 7.28 -24.21
CA GLN A 135 6.05 7.15 -24.08
C GLN A 135 6.64 5.96 -24.84
N SER A 136 5.82 4.97 -25.22
CA SER A 136 6.27 3.84 -26.02
C SER A 136 6.18 4.09 -27.53
N ILE A 137 5.71 5.27 -27.97
CA ILE A 137 5.59 5.60 -29.40
C ILE A 137 6.96 5.89 -30.01
N ASP A 138 7.30 5.21 -31.09
CA ASP A 138 8.44 5.57 -31.92
C ASP A 138 8.03 6.63 -32.95
N TYR A 139 8.24 7.89 -32.59
CA TYR A 139 7.95 9.01 -33.48
C TYR A 139 8.77 8.98 -34.78
N SER A 140 9.97 8.39 -34.78
CA SER A 140 10.82 8.34 -35.98
C SER A 140 10.25 7.38 -37.02
N SER A 141 9.95 6.14 -36.61
CA SER A 141 9.23 5.17 -37.44
C SER A 141 7.89 5.72 -37.91
N SER A 142 7.14 6.33 -36.99
CA SER A 142 5.79 6.82 -37.28
C SER A 142 5.78 7.93 -38.32
N LEU A 143 6.77 8.83 -38.27
CA LEU A 143 6.96 9.87 -39.27
C LEU A 143 7.36 9.29 -40.63
N LEU A 144 8.25 8.29 -40.67
CA LEU A 144 8.63 7.61 -41.91
C LEU A 144 7.41 6.93 -42.56
N ASN A 145 6.55 6.29 -41.77
CA ASN A 145 5.32 5.67 -42.23
C ASN A 145 4.34 6.70 -42.80
N SER A 146 4.19 7.85 -42.14
CA SER A 146 3.36 8.97 -42.64
C SER A 146 3.86 9.52 -43.98
N ILE A 147 5.18 9.72 -44.13
CA ILE A 147 5.78 10.18 -45.38
C ILE A 147 5.58 9.14 -46.49
N ALA A 148 5.79 7.86 -46.20
CA ALA A 148 5.58 6.78 -47.16
C ALA A 148 4.12 6.69 -47.62
N ARG A 149 3.16 6.93 -46.73
CA ARG A 149 1.73 6.94 -47.06
C ARG A 149 1.32 8.15 -47.91
N ASN A 150 1.79 9.33 -47.56
CA ASN A 150 1.36 10.57 -48.22
C ASN A 150 2.16 10.88 -49.50
N ASN A 151 3.31 10.22 -49.71
CA ASN A 151 4.21 10.44 -50.86
C ASN A 151 4.61 11.91 -51.05
N ASN A 152 4.54 12.68 -49.97
CA ASN A 152 4.88 14.08 -49.88
C ASN A 152 5.47 14.34 -48.49
N LEU A 153 6.11 15.50 -48.32
CA LEU A 153 6.68 15.92 -47.03
C LEU A 153 5.64 16.62 -46.12
N ASN A 154 4.35 16.39 -46.35
CA ASN A 154 3.33 17.00 -45.49
C ASN A 154 3.25 16.21 -44.18
N PHE A 155 3.30 16.94 -43.06
CA PHE A 155 3.29 16.39 -41.71
C PHE A 155 1.88 15.99 -41.24
N GLU A 156 1.20 15.12 -42.00
CA GLU A 156 -0.11 14.57 -41.63
C GLU A 156 0.02 13.18 -41.05
N LEU A 157 0.14 13.11 -39.72
CA LEU A 157 0.23 11.86 -38.95
C LEU A 157 -1.17 11.33 -38.64
N ASN A 158 -1.42 10.06 -38.98
CA ASN A 158 -2.65 9.36 -38.60
C ASN A 158 -2.34 8.23 -37.60
N GLU A 159 -3.36 7.78 -36.87
CA GLU A 159 -3.23 6.67 -35.89
C GLU A 159 -2.63 5.40 -36.51
N LYS A 160 -2.92 5.13 -37.79
CA LYS A 160 -2.39 3.98 -38.54
C LYS A 160 -0.89 4.07 -38.83
N ASP A 161 -0.31 5.25 -38.77
CA ASP A 161 1.12 5.46 -39.00
C ASP A 161 1.93 5.21 -37.71
N LEU A 162 1.27 5.20 -36.55
CA LEU A 162 1.92 5.10 -35.25
C LEU A 162 2.45 3.68 -34.99
N GLU A 163 3.73 3.61 -34.66
CA GLU A 163 4.39 2.41 -34.15
C GLU A 163 4.77 2.59 -32.68
N VAL A 164 4.64 1.52 -31.91
CA VAL A 164 5.06 1.46 -30.51
C VAL A 164 6.09 0.36 -30.32
N PHE A 165 7.06 0.61 -29.44
CA PHE A 165 7.97 -0.42 -28.95
C PHE A 165 7.19 -1.44 -28.13
N GLU A 166 7.46 -2.72 -28.37
CA GLU A 166 6.97 -3.75 -27.49
C GLU A 166 7.76 -3.73 -26.18
N SER A 167 7.13 -4.10 -25.08
CA SER A 167 7.79 -4.19 -23.79
C SER A 167 7.47 -5.54 -23.18
N GLU A 168 8.51 -6.29 -22.82
CA GLU A 168 8.34 -7.54 -22.11
C GLU A 168 8.15 -7.27 -20.62
N ARG A 169 7.11 -7.85 -20.03
CA ARG A 169 6.92 -7.82 -18.58
C ARG A 169 7.47 -9.09 -17.98
N THR A 170 8.72 -9.09 -17.54
CA THR A 170 9.24 -10.17 -16.71
C THR A 170 8.55 -10.13 -15.35
N SER A 171 7.57 -11.02 -15.13
CA SER A 171 6.93 -11.20 -13.84
C SER A 171 7.70 -12.27 -13.09
N SER A 172 8.61 -11.87 -12.21
CA SER A 172 9.30 -12.81 -11.31
C SER A 172 8.35 -13.13 -10.15
N CYS A 173 7.78 -14.33 -10.16
CA CYS A 173 7.08 -14.85 -8.98
C CYS A 173 8.12 -15.18 -7.91
N ALA A 174 8.07 -14.49 -6.78
CA ALA A 174 8.74 -14.92 -5.56
C ALA A 174 7.68 -15.06 -4.46
N THR A 175 7.27 -16.30 -4.23
CA THR A 175 6.53 -16.75 -3.05
C THR A 175 7.41 -16.55 -1.81
N VAL A 176 6.93 -15.80 -0.80
CA VAL A 176 6.93 -16.19 0.62
C VAL A 176 5.78 -15.45 1.31
#